data_AF-A0A383EDF1-F1
#
_entry.id   AF-A0A383EDF1-F1
#
_cell.length_a   1.000
_cell.length_b   1.000
_cell.length_c   1.000
_cell.angle_alpha   90.00
_cell.angle_beta   90.00
_cell.angle_gamma   90.00
#
_symmetry.space_group_name_H-M   'P 1'
#
loop_
_entity.id
_entity.type
_entity.pdbx_description
1 polymer ?
#
loop_
_entity_poly.entity_id
_entity_poly.type
_entity_poly.pdbx_seq_one_letter_code
_entity_poly.pdbx_strand_id
1 'polypeptide(L)'
;SNFEGVTLSPAQVFVQDFENARDKIEGGTFHPIELMIELYGRGYVEDVGYIGLDNIHIISTEVHGNDLVVKFTFFNNFALANLENANFKNAGLWFADFYSANLTNANLSGADLRKSLLVNADLSNANLQGADISGVDLSGTNLSGADLSDVIYDQNTILKCVNHDICV
;
A
#
# COMPACT_ATOMS: atom_id res chain seq x y z
N SER A 1 -2.95 -3.20 19.48
CA SER A 1 -2.95 -1.72 19.43
C SER A 1 -4.35 -1.20 19.14
N ASN A 2 -4.67 0.04 19.51
CA ASN A 2 -5.97 0.66 19.22
C ASN A 2 -5.82 1.86 18.28
N PHE A 3 -6.39 1.74 17.08
CA PHE A 3 -6.37 2.71 15.98
C PHE A 3 -7.78 3.00 15.47
N GLU A 4 -8.82 2.78 16.29
CA GLU A 4 -10.21 3.03 15.90
C GLU A 4 -10.39 4.49 15.43
N GLY A 5 -10.92 4.64 14.21
CA GLY A 5 -11.19 5.94 13.58
C GLY A 5 -9.95 6.76 13.19
N VAL A 6 -8.74 6.23 13.35
CA VAL A 6 -7.50 6.94 13.01
C VAL A 6 -7.26 6.90 11.50
N THR A 7 -6.86 8.02 10.90
CA THR A 7 -6.36 8.05 9.51
C THR A 7 -4.87 7.76 9.49
N LEU A 8 -4.52 6.54 9.09
CA LEU A 8 -3.15 6.06 8.86
C LEU A 8 -2.86 5.91 7.35
N SER A 9 -3.66 6.53 6.51
CA SER A 9 -3.40 6.62 5.08
C SER A 9 -2.37 7.70 4.77
N PRO A 10 -1.79 7.74 3.55
CA PRO A 10 -0.94 8.84 3.11
C PRO A 10 -1.62 10.20 3.36
N ALA A 11 -1.03 11.02 4.24
CA ALA A 11 -1.58 12.33 4.58
C ALA A 11 -1.04 13.45 3.67
N GLN A 12 0.02 13.18 2.90
CA GLN A 12 0.78 14.23 2.22
C GLN A 12 1.25 13.80 0.83
N VAL A 13 0.97 14.66 -0.15
CA VAL A 13 1.55 14.61 -1.49
C VAL A 13 2.84 15.44 -1.45
N PHE A 14 3.91 14.82 -1.91
CA PHE A 14 5.22 15.44 -2.07
C PHE A 14 5.44 15.76 -3.55
N VAL A 15 6.08 16.88 -3.81
CA VAL A 15 6.50 17.29 -5.14
C VAL A 15 8.01 17.48 -5.07
N GLN A 16 8.73 16.77 -5.93
CA GLN A 16 10.17 16.90 -6.06
C GLN A 16 10.50 17.37 -7.47
N ASP A 17 11.21 18.48 -7.55
CA ASP A 17 11.77 19.00 -8.78
C ASP A 17 13.18 18.42 -8.96
N PHE A 18 13.43 17.88 -10.15
CA PHE A 18 14.70 17.34 -10.57
C PHE A 18 15.23 18.20 -11.72
N GLU A 19 16.15 19.10 -11.37
CA GLU A 19 16.74 20.05 -12.31
C GLU A 19 17.53 19.34 -13.42
N ASN A 20 17.29 19.75 -14.67
CA ASN A 20 17.94 19.22 -15.87
C ASN A 20 17.86 17.69 -16.02
N ALA A 21 16.86 17.05 -15.42
CA ALA A 21 16.70 15.60 -15.41
C ALA A 21 15.83 15.06 -16.56
N ARG A 22 15.35 15.93 -17.45
CA ARG A 22 14.53 15.54 -18.62
C ARG A 22 15.18 14.41 -19.43
N ASP A 23 16.47 14.51 -19.72
CA ASP A 23 17.19 13.54 -20.55
C ASP A 23 17.19 12.12 -19.97
N LYS A 24 16.99 11.96 -18.65
CA LYS A 24 16.88 10.64 -18.01
C LYS A 24 15.62 9.89 -18.42
N ILE A 25 14.57 10.62 -18.80
CA ILE A 25 13.28 10.03 -19.17
C ILE A 25 12.93 10.23 -20.65
N GLU A 26 13.78 10.89 -21.43
CA GLU A 26 13.57 11.03 -22.87
C GLU A 26 13.99 9.76 -23.62
N GLY A 27 13.02 9.05 -24.20
CA GLY A 27 13.26 7.92 -25.09
C GLY A 27 12.65 6.58 -24.66
N GLY A 28 11.95 6.53 -23.52
CA GLY A 28 11.35 5.29 -23.01
C GLY A 28 9.99 5.48 -22.32
N THR A 29 9.22 4.41 -22.24
CA THR A 29 8.09 4.28 -21.32
C THR A 29 8.65 3.74 -20.00
N PHE A 30 8.60 4.51 -18.92
CA PHE A 30 9.21 4.12 -17.64
C PHE A 30 8.17 3.56 -16.68
N HIS A 31 8.50 2.45 -16.03
CA HIS A 31 7.73 1.97 -14.90
C HIS A 31 8.07 2.80 -13.65
N PRO A 32 7.12 3.06 -12.72
CA PRO A 32 7.38 3.88 -11.54
C PRO A 32 8.66 3.52 -10.78
N ILE A 33 8.98 2.24 -10.63
CA ILE A 33 10.18 1.79 -9.90
C ILE A 33 11.50 2.10 -10.61
N GLU A 34 11.54 2.02 -11.95
CA GLU A 34 12.74 2.33 -12.74
C GLU A 34 13.03 3.82 -12.66
N LEU A 35 11.98 4.63 -12.79
CA LEU A 35 12.06 6.07 -12.63
C LEU A 35 12.55 6.44 -11.22
N MET A 36 12.01 5.79 -10.18
CA MET A 36 12.45 6.03 -8.79
C MET A 36 13.95 5.71 -8.60
N ILE A 37 14.46 4.64 -9.20
CA ILE A 37 15.89 4.26 -9.16
C ILE A 37 16.77 5.29 -9.87
N GLU A 38 16.34 5.82 -11.02
CA GLU A 38 17.10 6.85 -11.76
C GLU A 38 17.13 8.21 -11.06
N LEU A 39 16.07 8.54 -10.31
CA LEU A 39 15.91 9.82 -9.64
C LEU A 39 16.58 9.86 -8.27
N TYR A 40 16.36 8.83 -7.45
CA TYR A 40 16.85 8.78 -6.07
C TYR A 40 18.08 7.88 -5.91
N GLY A 41 18.58 7.29 -7.00
CA GLY A 41 19.56 6.21 -6.94
C GLY A 41 18.92 4.90 -6.52
N ARG A 42 19.71 3.83 -6.34
CA ARG A 42 19.20 2.51 -5.91
C ARG A 42 18.67 2.46 -4.47
N GLY A 43 18.28 3.60 -3.89
CA GLY A 43 17.87 3.70 -2.50
C GLY A 43 18.98 3.30 -1.52
N TYR A 44 20.25 3.31 -1.90
CA TYR A 44 21.34 2.96 -0.99
C TYR A 44 21.90 4.21 -0.34
N VAL A 45 21.83 4.28 0.98
CA VAL A 45 22.47 5.32 1.79
C VAL A 45 23.62 4.70 2.57
N GLU A 46 24.81 5.28 2.45
CA GLU A 46 26.01 4.83 3.16
C GLU A 46 25.74 4.79 4.68
N ASP A 47 26.21 3.74 5.36
CA ASP A 47 25.95 3.41 6.78
C ASP A 47 24.49 3.12 7.19
N VAL A 48 23.51 3.31 6.30
CA VAL A 48 22.08 3.04 6.55
C VAL A 48 21.60 1.79 5.79
N GLY A 49 22.17 1.52 4.61
CA GLY A 49 21.78 0.40 3.75
C GLY A 49 20.75 0.81 2.68
N TYR A 50 20.08 -0.20 2.10
CA TYR A 50 19.00 0.03 1.15
C TYR A 50 17.75 0.53 1.88
N ILE A 51 17.40 1.79 1.68
CA ILE A 51 16.07 2.33 1.95
C ILE A 51 15.16 1.97 0.78
N GLY A 52 14.14 1.17 1.06
CA GLY A 52 13.14 0.78 0.06
C GLY A 52 12.37 2.00 -0.43
N LEU A 53 12.23 2.13 -1.75
CA LEU A 53 11.28 3.06 -2.39
C LEU A 53 9.87 2.44 -2.41
N ASP A 54 9.73 1.30 -1.75
CA ASP A 54 8.59 0.39 -1.74
C ASP A 54 7.37 1.04 -1.11
N ASN A 55 7.54 2.11 -0.31
CA ASN A 55 6.46 2.88 0.29
C ASN A 55 6.10 4.19 -0.43
N ILE A 56 6.58 4.36 -1.67
CA ILE A 56 6.32 5.55 -2.49
C ILE A 56 5.38 5.20 -3.65
N HIS A 57 4.28 5.94 -3.77
CA HIS A 57 3.41 5.88 -4.93
C HIS A 57 3.58 7.13 -5.78
N ILE A 58 4.09 6.99 -7.01
CA ILE A 58 4.14 8.10 -7.97
C ILE A 58 2.72 8.39 -8.44
N ILE A 59 2.27 9.62 -8.17
CA ILE A 59 0.98 10.14 -8.61
C ILE A 59 1.08 10.65 -10.05
N SER A 60 2.15 11.40 -10.35
CA SER A 60 2.35 11.96 -11.70
C SER A 60 3.81 12.33 -11.94
N THR A 61 4.14 12.42 -13.22
CA THR A 61 5.41 12.94 -13.73
C THR A 61 5.09 14.01 -14.77
N GLU A 62 5.69 15.19 -14.64
CA GLU A 62 5.51 16.33 -15.54
C GLU A 62 6.87 16.90 -15.95
N VAL A 63 6.99 17.42 -17.17
CA VAL A 63 8.24 18.05 -17.66
C VAL A 63 8.02 19.53 -17.85
N HIS A 64 8.79 20.36 -17.16
CA HIS A 64 8.78 21.82 -17.28
C HIS A 64 10.14 22.29 -17.81
N GLY A 65 10.22 22.63 -19.10
CA GLY A 65 11.51 22.96 -19.74
C GLY A 65 12.43 21.74 -19.86
N ASN A 66 13.52 21.73 -19.10
CA ASN A 66 14.45 20.59 -18.97
C ASN A 66 14.35 19.90 -17.60
N ASP A 67 13.44 20.34 -16.74
CA ASP A 67 13.27 19.82 -15.39
C ASP A 67 12.15 18.78 -15.36
N LEU A 68 12.33 17.77 -14.52
CA LEU A 68 11.31 16.76 -14.25
C LEU A 68 10.69 17.04 -12.88
N VAL A 69 9.36 17.15 -12.86
CA VAL A 69 8.56 17.33 -11.66
C VAL A 69 7.86 16.01 -11.35
N VAL A 70 8.15 15.43 -10.19
CA VAL A 70 7.52 14.17 -9.75
C VAL A 70 6.64 14.43 -8.55
N LYS A 71 5.37 14.03 -8.65
CA LYS A 71 4.43 14.04 -7.52
C LYS A 71 4.28 12.64 -6.99
N PHE A 72 4.40 12.46 -5.68
CA PHE A 72 4.31 11.15 -5.04
C PHE A 72 3.77 11.21 -3.62
N THR A 73 3.34 10.09 -3.08
CA THR A 73 2.90 9.94 -1.67
C THR A 73 3.70 8.87 -0.96
N PHE A 74 3.90 9.03 0.36
CA PHE A 74 4.35 7.95 1.23
C PHE A 74 3.15 7.25 1.88
N PHE A 75 3.16 5.92 1.90
CA PHE A 75 2.22 5.15 2.70
C PHE A 75 2.82 4.63 4.00
N ASN A 76 1.96 4.41 4.98
CA ASN A 76 2.34 3.76 6.23
C ASN A 76 2.68 2.30 5.94
N ASN A 77 3.84 1.89 6.44
CA ASN A 77 4.38 0.56 6.24
C ASN A 77 4.28 -0.23 7.55
N PHE A 78 3.46 -1.27 7.51
CA PHE A 78 3.28 -2.29 8.53
C PHE A 78 3.72 -3.68 8.04
N ALA A 79 4.54 -3.75 6.99
CA ALA A 79 5.05 -5.00 6.47
C ALA A 79 5.76 -5.79 7.59
N LEU A 80 5.47 -7.09 7.65
CA LEU A 80 5.99 -8.02 8.67
C LEU A 80 5.61 -7.66 10.12
N ALA A 81 4.75 -6.67 10.34
CA ALA A 81 4.36 -6.26 11.68
C ALA A 81 3.49 -7.31 12.37
N ASN A 82 3.64 -7.44 13.69
CA ASN A 82 2.66 -8.15 14.50
C ASN A 82 1.56 -7.18 14.96
N LEU A 83 0.37 -7.34 14.38
CA LEU A 83 -0.84 -6.58 14.64
C LEU A 83 -1.99 -7.50 15.09
N GLU A 84 -1.65 -8.65 15.68
CA GLU A 84 -2.62 -9.55 16.27
C GLU A 84 -3.52 -8.81 17.26
N ASN A 85 -4.83 -9.05 17.19
CA ASN A 85 -5.85 -8.39 18.01
C ASN A 85 -5.86 -6.85 17.89
N ALA A 86 -5.26 -6.26 16.85
CA ALA A 86 -5.31 -4.82 16.67
C ALA A 86 -6.72 -4.34 16.33
N ASN A 87 -7.12 -3.19 16.87
CA ASN A 87 -8.37 -2.54 16.55
C ASN A 87 -8.12 -1.44 15.52
N PHE A 88 -8.54 -1.67 14.28
CA PHE A 88 -8.52 -0.74 13.14
C PHE A 88 -9.94 -0.37 12.69
N LYS A 89 -10.94 -0.56 13.54
CA LYS A 89 -12.33 -0.26 13.19
C LYS A 89 -12.48 1.18 12.71
N ASN A 90 -13.15 1.38 11.57
CA ASN A 90 -13.33 2.68 10.92
C ASN A 90 -12.02 3.45 10.63
N ALA A 91 -10.85 2.79 10.61
CA ALA A 91 -9.59 3.44 10.32
C ALA A 91 -9.47 3.78 8.82
N GLY A 92 -8.80 4.89 8.53
CA GLY A 92 -8.34 5.18 7.17
C GLY A 92 -7.03 4.46 6.91
N LEU A 93 -7.02 3.49 6.01
CA LEU A 93 -5.88 2.63 5.67
C LEU A 93 -5.60 2.56 4.17
N TRP A 94 -6.16 3.47 3.35
CA TRP A 94 -5.91 3.47 1.91
C TRP A 94 -4.40 3.58 1.60
N PHE A 95 -3.92 2.80 0.64
CA PHE A 95 -2.49 2.56 0.31
C PHE A 95 -1.58 1.99 1.41
N ALA A 96 -2.06 1.69 2.62
CA ALA A 96 -1.19 1.14 3.66
C ALA A 96 -0.62 -0.23 3.23
N ASP A 97 0.62 -0.50 3.64
CA ASP A 97 1.32 -1.75 3.35
C ASP A 97 1.29 -2.68 4.56
N PHE A 98 0.69 -3.84 4.37
CA PHE A 98 0.57 -4.93 5.33
C PHE A 98 1.21 -6.22 4.79
N TYR A 99 2.17 -6.13 3.86
CA TYR A 99 2.86 -7.28 3.29
C TYR A 99 3.35 -8.24 4.38
N SER A 100 2.88 -9.48 4.35
CA SER A 100 3.22 -10.51 5.35
C SER A 100 3.00 -10.10 6.82
N ALA A 101 2.11 -9.13 7.10
CA ALA A 101 1.76 -8.75 8.46
C ALA A 101 0.87 -9.82 9.12
N ASN A 102 1.00 -9.96 10.44
CA ASN A 102 0.06 -10.75 11.23
C ASN A 102 -1.09 -9.84 11.70
N LEU A 103 -2.28 -10.03 11.14
CA LEU A 103 -3.54 -9.35 11.47
C LEU A 103 -4.57 -10.33 12.05
N THR A 104 -4.13 -11.46 12.59
CA THR A 104 -5.04 -12.46 13.16
C THR A 104 -5.89 -11.85 14.27
N ASN A 105 -7.19 -12.15 14.24
CA ASN A 105 -8.21 -11.59 15.15
C ASN A 105 -8.32 -10.05 15.14
N ALA A 106 -7.76 -9.36 14.15
CA ALA A 106 -7.86 -7.90 14.06
C ALA A 106 -9.31 -7.46 13.76
N ASN A 107 -9.69 -6.31 14.29
CA ASN A 107 -10.97 -5.68 13.95
C ASN A 107 -10.74 -4.59 12.90
N LEU A 108 -11.11 -4.86 11.65
CA LEU A 108 -11.05 -3.96 10.49
C LEU A 108 -12.47 -3.54 10.03
N SER A 109 -13.50 -3.76 10.85
CA SER A 109 -14.88 -3.42 10.47
C SER A 109 -15.00 -1.93 10.09
N GLY A 110 -15.62 -1.66 8.95
CA GLY A 110 -15.78 -0.32 8.39
C GLY A 110 -14.47 0.40 8.00
N ALA A 111 -13.31 -0.28 8.01
CA ALA A 111 -12.05 0.34 7.62
C ALA A 111 -12.02 0.63 6.11
N ASP A 112 -11.36 1.72 5.73
CA ASP A 112 -11.07 2.06 4.34
C ASP A 112 -9.69 1.50 3.98
N LEU A 113 -9.66 0.33 3.34
CA LEU A 113 -8.46 -0.39 2.92
C LEU A 113 -8.15 -0.18 1.44
N ARG A 114 -8.81 0.76 0.75
CA ARG A 114 -8.69 0.89 -0.71
C ARG A 114 -7.23 0.95 -1.16
N LYS A 115 -6.87 0.11 -2.13
CA LYS A 115 -5.50 0.01 -2.68
C LYS A 115 -4.40 -0.30 -1.66
N SER A 116 -4.74 -0.83 -0.48
CA SER A 116 -3.75 -1.36 0.46
C SER A 116 -3.12 -2.65 -0.09
N LEU A 117 -1.92 -2.98 0.41
CA LEU A 117 -1.21 -4.20 0.07
C LEU A 117 -1.36 -5.20 1.23
N LEU A 118 -2.04 -6.31 1.00
CA LEU A 118 -2.25 -7.38 2.00
C LEU A 118 -1.62 -8.70 1.59
N VAL A 119 -0.75 -8.68 0.58
CA VAL A 119 -0.08 -9.86 0.02
C VAL A 119 0.61 -10.65 1.13
N ASN A 120 0.34 -11.96 1.18
CA ASN A 120 0.85 -12.90 2.19
C ASN A 120 0.53 -12.55 3.66
N ALA A 121 -0.36 -11.60 3.94
CA ALA A 121 -0.78 -11.29 5.31
C ALA A 121 -1.63 -12.41 5.91
N ASP A 122 -1.63 -12.53 7.23
CA ASP A 122 -2.54 -13.44 7.95
C ASP A 122 -3.70 -12.65 8.56
N LEU A 123 -4.89 -12.78 7.97
CA LEU A 123 -6.15 -12.18 8.43
C LEU A 123 -7.08 -13.23 9.05
N SER A 124 -6.55 -14.36 9.53
CA SER A 124 -7.39 -15.41 10.12
C SER A 124 -8.22 -14.86 11.29
N ASN A 125 -9.52 -15.15 11.27
CA ASN A 125 -10.53 -14.67 12.23
C ASN A 125 -10.65 -13.14 12.34
N ALA A 126 -10.12 -12.38 11.37
CA ALA A 126 -10.29 -10.93 11.35
C ALA A 126 -11.74 -10.55 11.01
N ASN A 127 -12.22 -9.45 11.61
CA ASN A 127 -13.51 -8.87 11.26
C ASN A 127 -13.31 -7.77 10.21
N LEU A 128 -13.74 -7.99 8.96
CA LEU A 128 -13.73 -7.00 7.88
C LEU A 128 -15.15 -6.51 7.51
N GLN A 129 -16.14 -6.70 8.39
CA GLN A 129 -17.52 -6.34 8.08
C GLN A 129 -17.64 -4.89 7.59
N GLY A 130 -18.20 -4.69 6.41
CA GLY A 130 -18.40 -3.36 5.81
C GLY A 130 -17.11 -2.61 5.44
N ALA A 131 -15.94 -3.27 5.44
CA ALA A 131 -14.70 -2.64 5.00
C ALA A 131 -14.69 -2.42 3.49
N ASP A 132 -14.04 -1.35 3.03
CA ASP A 132 -13.80 -1.10 1.60
C ASP A 132 -12.42 -1.61 1.21
N ILE A 133 -12.38 -2.72 0.50
CA ILE A 133 -11.17 -3.38 -0.01
C ILE A 133 -11.00 -3.16 -1.52
N SER A 134 -11.61 -2.13 -2.11
CA SER A 134 -11.51 -1.86 -3.55
C SER A 134 -10.05 -1.64 -3.98
N GLY A 135 -9.61 -2.37 -5.00
CA GLY A 135 -8.24 -2.33 -5.52
C GLY A 135 -7.17 -2.94 -4.60
N VAL A 136 -7.55 -3.67 -3.55
CA VAL A 136 -6.59 -4.38 -2.67
C VAL A 136 -6.02 -5.60 -3.38
N ASP A 137 -4.74 -5.89 -3.13
CA ASP A 137 -4.11 -7.16 -3.49
C ASP A 137 -4.11 -8.13 -2.30
N LEU A 138 -4.92 -9.19 -2.38
CA LEU A 138 -5.02 -10.27 -1.40
C LEU A 138 -4.25 -11.54 -1.80
N SER A 139 -3.27 -11.44 -2.71
CA SER A 139 -2.50 -12.59 -3.16
C SER A 139 -1.80 -13.30 -2.00
N GLY A 140 -2.13 -14.58 -1.78
CA GLY A 140 -1.58 -15.39 -0.69
C GLY A 140 -2.07 -15.02 0.71
N THR A 141 -2.98 -14.06 0.84
CA THR A 141 -3.54 -13.65 2.14
C THR A 141 -4.39 -14.78 2.72
N ASN A 142 -4.17 -15.12 3.99
CA ASN A 142 -4.98 -16.12 4.69
C ASN A 142 -6.23 -15.47 5.29
N LEU A 143 -7.41 -15.87 4.82
CA LEU A 143 -8.71 -15.36 5.29
C LEU A 143 -9.51 -16.40 6.09
N SER A 144 -8.85 -17.42 6.64
CA SER A 144 -9.53 -18.49 7.39
C SER A 144 -10.39 -17.93 8.53
N GLY A 145 -11.70 -18.15 8.48
CA GLY A 145 -12.63 -17.67 9.51
C GLY A 145 -12.83 -16.16 9.57
N ALA A 146 -12.31 -15.39 8.61
CA ALA A 146 -12.54 -13.96 8.54
C ALA A 146 -14.00 -13.65 8.21
N ASP A 147 -14.55 -12.59 8.80
CA ASP A 147 -15.90 -12.09 8.48
C ASP A 147 -15.80 -11.01 7.40
N LEU A 148 -16.21 -11.35 6.17
CA LEU A 148 -16.28 -10.45 5.02
C LEU A 148 -17.71 -10.03 4.68
N SER A 149 -18.63 -10.06 5.65
CA SER A 149 -20.01 -9.59 5.43
C SER A 149 -20.02 -8.13 4.99
N ASP A 150 -20.78 -7.82 3.94
CA ASP A 150 -20.95 -6.46 3.42
C ASP A 150 -19.65 -5.76 2.95
N VAL A 151 -18.57 -6.51 2.69
CA VAL A 151 -17.34 -5.91 2.13
C VAL A 151 -17.60 -5.28 0.77
N ILE A 152 -16.95 -4.15 0.52
CA ILE A 152 -16.99 -3.47 -0.77
C ILE A 152 -15.70 -3.79 -1.52
N TYR A 153 -15.82 -4.32 -2.74
CA TYR A 153 -14.70 -4.58 -3.62
C TYR A 153 -15.10 -4.28 -5.08
N ASP A 154 -14.10 -4.02 -5.92
CA ASP A 154 -14.27 -3.67 -7.33
C ASP A 154 -13.51 -4.61 -8.26
N GLN A 155 -13.60 -4.38 -9.57
CA GLN A 155 -12.89 -5.17 -10.58
C GLN A 155 -11.35 -5.11 -10.49
N ASN A 156 -10.80 -4.18 -9.72
CA ASN A 156 -9.35 -4.05 -9.53
C ASN A 156 -8.86 -4.85 -8.32
N THR A 157 -9.77 -5.41 -7.52
CA THR A 157 -9.43 -6.17 -6.32
C THR A 157 -8.91 -7.55 -6.71
N ILE A 158 -7.71 -7.91 -6.26
CA ILE A 158 -7.08 -9.19 -6.57
C ILE A 158 -7.42 -10.18 -5.46
N LEU A 159 -8.35 -11.09 -5.74
CA LEU A 159 -8.89 -12.06 -4.78
C LEU A 159 -8.10 -13.38 -4.72
N LYS A 160 -6.80 -13.37 -5.01
CA LYS A 160 -5.92 -14.57 -5.00
C LYS A 160 -5.52 -15.02 -3.58
N CYS A 161 -6.45 -14.93 -2.64
CA CYS A 161 -6.27 -15.30 -1.26
C CYS A 161 -6.41 -16.82 -1.04
N VAL A 162 -6.31 -17.26 0.22
CA VAL A 162 -6.52 -18.65 0.61
C VAL A 162 -7.50 -18.76 1.78
N ASN A 163 -8.14 -19.93 1.89
CA ASN A 163 -9.00 -20.33 3.01
C ASN A 163 -10.29 -19.52 3.23
N HIS A 164 -10.85 -18.90 2.18
CA HIS A 164 -12.17 -18.25 2.21
C HIS A 164 -12.89 -18.39 0.86
N ASP A 165 -14.22 -18.44 0.87
CA ASP A 165 -15.05 -18.70 -0.32
C ASP A 165 -15.00 -17.58 -1.38
N ILE A 166 -14.53 -16.39 -1.00
CA ILE A 166 -14.32 -15.26 -1.91
C ILE A 166 -13.07 -15.41 -2.79
N CYS A 167 -12.15 -16.30 -2.40
CA CYS A 167 -10.86 -16.45 -3.05
C CYS A 167 -11.00 -17.14 -4.41
N VAL A 168 -10.37 -16.56 -5.44
CA VAL A 168 -10.42 -17.03 -6.85
C VAL A 168 -9.06 -16.98 -7.55
#